data_AF-A0A525KVG4-F1
#
_entry.id   AF-A0A525KVG4-F1
#
_cell.length_a   1.000
_cell.length_b   1.000
_cell.length_c   1.000
_cell.angle_alpha   90.00
_cell.angle_beta   90.00
_cell.angle_gamma   90.00
#
_symmetry.space_group_name_H-M   'P 1'
#
loop_
_entity.id
_entity.type
_entity.pdbx_description
1 polymer ?
#
loop_
_entity_poly.entity_id
_entity_poly.type
_entity_poly.pdbx_seq_one_letter_code
_entity_poly.pdbx_strand_id
1 'polypeptide(L)'
;MRDTTAQGATGGFDLTTAAGRRQAYADFLWNDHAYLRLAFRNAHWISDELVRTNQPWPHQLAAWKARGVATVISLRGGPGGSSQAIEQAACERLGLALVTFRMSSREPPSREQVLGARQLFDTIAYPALLHCKSGADRSGVMSALYLHLRKGVPIREAMGQLHPRYLHWPRGQAGVLDHTFETYLREAEPQGMSFLDWVQSPLYDPARLKADYRGRRRP
;
A
#
# COMPACT_ATOMS: atom_id res chain seq x y z
N MET A 1 -21.45 1.83 -39.51
CA MET A 1 -21.87 2.10 -38.11
C MET A 1 -21.99 0.76 -37.42
N ARG A 2 -21.03 0.41 -36.55
CA ARG A 2 -21.09 -0.78 -35.72
C ARG A 2 -21.46 -0.32 -34.32
N ASP A 3 -22.65 -0.71 -33.88
CA ASP A 3 -23.08 -0.61 -32.49
C ASP A 3 -22.07 -1.32 -31.61
N THR A 4 -21.44 -0.55 -30.73
CA THR A 4 -20.58 -1.09 -29.67
C THR A 4 -21.48 -1.30 -28.47
N THR A 5 -22.04 -2.50 -28.38
CA THR A 5 -22.75 -3.00 -27.22
C THR A 5 -21.86 -2.91 -25.99
N ALA A 6 -22.45 -2.37 -24.92
CA ALA A 6 -21.91 -2.28 -23.58
C ALA A 6 -21.26 -3.60 -23.14
N GLN A 7 -19.98 -3.53 -22.76
CA GLN A 7 -19.34 -4.60 -22.01
C GLN A 7 -19.95 -4.66 -20.60
N GLY A 8 -20.67 -5.74 -20.34
CA GLY A 8 -21.37 -6.00 -19.09
C GLY A 8 -20.44 -6.32 -17.91
N ALA A 9 -20.84 -5.77 -16.77
CA ALA A 9 -20.73 -6.28 -15.39
C ALA A 9 -19.68 -7.36 -15.08
N THR A 10 -18.59 -6.95 -14.43
CA THR A 10 -17.80 -7.81 -13.53
C THR A 10 -18.31 -7.63 -12.10
N GLY A 11 -18.72 -8.71 -11.43
CA GLY A 11 -19.40 -8.69 -10.12
C GLY A 11 -18.77 -7.79 -9.05
N GLY A 12 -19.34 -6.60 -8.88
CA GLY A 12 -18.94 -5.57 -7.92
C GLY A 12 -20.12 -4.67 -7.56
N PHE A 13 -19.95 -3.84 -6.53
CA PHE A 13 -20.99 -2.95 -6.03
C PHE A 13 -21.31 -1.82 -7.03
N ASP A 14 -22.58 -1.71 -7.45
CA ASP A 14 -23.05 -0.60 -8.29
C ASP A 14 -23.42 0.64 -7.44
N LEU A 15 -22.56 1.66 -7.48
CA LEU A 15 -22.78 2.89 -6.72
C LEU A 15 -23.70 3.89 -7.41
N THR A 16 -24.19 3.61 -8.62
CA THR A 16 -25.14 4.50 -9.33
C THR A 16 -26.54 4.41 -8.74
N THR A 17 -26.92 3.26 -8.18
CA THR A 17 -28.23 3.05 -7.53
C THR A 17 -28.17 3.31 -6.02
N ALA A 18 -29.29 3.74 -5.43
CA ALA A 18 -29.38 3.92 -3.98
C ALA A 18 -29.23 2.57 -3.22
N ALA A 19 -29.74 1.49 -3.79
CA ALA A 19 -29.62 0.16 -3.21
C ALA A 19 -28.17 -0.32 -3.22
N GLY A 20 -27.47 -0.22 -4.35
CA GLY A 20 -26.07 -0.65 -4.44
C GLY A 20 -25.12 0.23 -3.60
N ARG A 21 -25.39 1.54 -3.46
CA ARG A 21 -24.71 2.38 -2.46
C ARG A 21 -24.90 1.85 -1.05
N ARG A 22 -26.14 1.61 -0.61
CA ARG A 22 -26.41 1.07 0.74
C ARG A 22 -25.70 -0.26 0.97
N GLN A 23 -25.72 -1.15 -0.01
CA GLN A 23 -25.04 -2.45 0.07
C GLN A 23 -23.53 -2.30 0.22
N ALA A 24 -22.91 -1.43 -0.59
CA ALA A 24 -21.47 -1.16 -0.52
C ALA A 24 -21.06 -0.60 0.84
N TYR A 25 -21.79 0.40 1.35
CA TYR A 25 -21.48 1.00 2.64
C TYR A 25 -21.70 0.03 3.81
N ALA A 26 -22.73 -0.82 3.76
CA ALA A 26 -22.95 -1.86 4.75
C ALA A 26 -21.82 -2.90 4.75
N ASP A 27 -21.41 -3.38 3.57
CA ASP A 27 -20.26 -4.28 3.43
C ASP A 27 -18.96 -3.64 3.92
N PHE A 28 -18.71 -2.38 3.55
CA PHE A 28 -17.52 -1.65 3.98
C PHE A 28 -17.49 -1.47 5.51
N LEU A 29 -18.62 -1.12 6.12
CA LEU A 29 -18.73 -1.03 7.56
C LEU A 29 -18.39 -2.36 8.22
N TRP A 30 -19.14 -3.41 7.90
CA TRP A 30 -19.14 -4.64 8.67
C TRP A 30 -18.08 -5.65 8.21
N ASN A 31 -18.04 -5.97 6.92
CA ASN A 31 -17.11 -6.96 6.37
C ASN A 31 -15.69 -6.39 6.29
N ASP A 32 -15.52 -5.12 5.89
CA ASP A 32 -14.19 -4.49 5.91
C ASP A 32 -13.79 -3.96 7.30
N HIS A 33 -14.69 -4.00 8.28
CA HIS A 33 -14.48 -3.45 9.63
C HIS A 33 -14.12 -1.96 9.59
N ALA A 34 -14.72 -1.20 8.65
CA ALA A 34 -14.42 0.22 8.50
C ALA A 34 -14.98 1.07 9.67
N TYR A 35 -15.89 0.53 10.48
CA TYR A 35 -16.36 1.18 11.71
C TYR A 35 -15.19 1.54 12.65
N LEU A 36 -14.16 0.68 12.73
CA LEU A 36 -12.93 0.96 13.50
C LEU A 36 -12.17 2.19 13.00
N ARG A 37 -12.42 2.63 11.77
CA ARG A 37 -11.69 3.68 11.07
C ARG A 37 -12.53 4.94 10.83
N LEU A 38 -13.74 5.00 11.39
CA LEU A 38 -14.62 6.18 11.29
C LEU A 38 -13.95 7.42 11.91
N ALA A 39 -13.51 7.30 13.17
CA ALA A 39 -12.79 8.36 13.87
C ALA A 39 -11.28 8.14 13.91
N PHE A 40 -10.84 6.89 14.10
CA PHE A 40 -9.43 6.56 14.23
C PHE A 40 -8.70 6.58 12.87
N ARG A 41 -7.54 7.25 12.86
CA ARG A 41 -6.65 7.34 11.71
C ARG A 41 -5.24 6.93 12.14
N ASN A 42 -4.69 5.91 11.49
CA ASN A 42 -3.26 5.59 11.62
C ASN A 42 -2.47 6.44 10.61
N ALA A 43 -2.56 7.76 10.73
CA ALA A 43 -2.07 8.72 9.76
C ALA A 43 -0.76 9.37 10.22
N HIS A 44 0.30 9.25 9.43
CA HIS A 44 1.62 9.76 9.75
C HIS A 44 2.30 10.29 8.50
N TRP A 45 2.84 11.51 8.58
CA TRP A 45 3.71 12.01 7.52
C TRP A 45 5.01 11.21 7.51
N ILE A 46 5.41 10.75 6.34
CA ILE A 46 6.69 10.08 6.09
C ILE A 46 7.74 11.12 5.71
N SER A 47 7.30 12.14 4.98
CA SER A 47 8.06 13.32 4.54
C SER A 47 7.09 14.50 4.43
N ASP A 48 7.59 15.62 3.90
CA ASP A 48 6.81 16.77 3.45
C ASP A 48 5.84 16.45 2.28
N GLU A 49 6.09 15.37 1.53
CA GLU A 49 5.34 15.03 0.32
C GLU A 49 4.35 13.87 0.51
N LEU A 50 4.65 12.89 1.39
CA LEU A 50 3.87 11.65 1.47
C LEU A 50 3.38 11.38 2.89
N VAL A 51 2.07 11.16 3.02
CA VAL A 51 1.43 10.66 4.25
C VAL A 51 1.04 9.19 4.10
N ARG A 52 1.33 8.35 5.10
CA ARG A 52 0.76 7.00 5.21
C ARG A 52 -0.48 7.02 6.09
N THR A 53 -1.51 6.27 5.71
CA THR A 53 -2.75 6.12 6.50
C THR A 53 -3.30 4.69 6.50
N ASN A 54 -4.25 4.41 7.39
CA ASN A 54 -5.24 3.35 7.20
C ASN A 54 -6.25 3.71 6.10
N GLN A 55 -7.09 2.76 5.68
CA GLN A 55 -8.10 2.97 4.63
C GLN A 55 -8.98 4.17 4.99
N PRO A 56 -8.94 5.26 4.19
CA PRO A 56 -9.70 6.45 4.50
C PRO A 56 -11.18 6.27 4.16
N TRP A 57 -12.03 6.96 4.92
CA TRP A 57 -13.42 7.19 4.55
C TRP A 57 -13.53 8.33 3.51
N PRO A 58 -14.62 8.42 2.73
CA PRO A 58 -14.83 9.51 1.78
C PRO A 58 -14.72 10.93 2.38
N HIS A 59 -15.21 11.13 3.60
CA HIS A 59 -15.08 12.43 4.28
C HIS A 59 -13.63 12.71 4.72
N GLN A 60 -12.85 11.67 5.02
CA GLN A 60 -11.41 11.81 5.32
C GLN A 60 -10.63 12.12 4.05
N LEU A 61 -10.98 11.52 2.91
CA LEU A 61 -10.42 11.89 1.60
C LEU A 61 -10.69 13.37 1.26
N ALA A 62 -11.89 13.86 1.53
CA ALA A 62 -12.20 15.29 1.36
C ALA A 62 -11.32 16.18 2.25
N ALA A 63 -11.11 15.78 3.52
CA ALA A 63 -10.22 16.50 4.42
C ALA A 63 -8.75 16.47 3.97
N TRP A 64 -8.29 15.37 3.35
CA TRP A 64 -6.95 15.29 2.77
C TRP A 64 -6.79 16.12 1.50
N LYS A 65 -7.81 16.13 0.63
CA LYS A 65 -7.86 17.03 -0.53
C LYS A 65 -7.77 18.50 -0.10
N ALA A 66 -8.49 18.89 0.94
CA ALA A 66 -8.43 20.23 1.50
C ALA A 66 -7.04 20.59 2.07
N ARG A 67 -6.21 19.60 2.41
CA ARG A 67 -4.81 19.77 2.82
C ARG A 67 -3.82 19.72 1.66
N GLY A 68 -4.32 19.71 0.42
CA GLY A 68 -3.49 19.73 -0.79
C GLY A 68 -3.13 18.36 -1.35
N VAL A 69 -3.62 17.25 -0.80
CA VAL A 69 -3.36 15.92 -1.38
C VAL A 69 -3.91 15.86 -2.81
N ALA A 70 -3.04 15.49 -3.75
CA ALA A 70 -3.32 15.35 -5.17
C ALA A 70 -3.57 13.89 -5.58
N THR A 71 -2.81 12.96 -5.00
CA THR A 71 -2.85 11.53 -5.33
C THR A 71 -3.13 10.66 -4.12
N VAL A 72 -3.99 9.65 -4.29
CA VAL A 72 -4.25 8.56 -3.35
C VAL A 72 -3.68 7.27 -3.92
N ILE A 73 -2.86 6.57 -3.15
CA ILE A 73 -2.23 5.30 -3.50
C ILE A 73 -2.83 4.19 -2.64
N SER A 74 -3.59 3.31 -3.28
CA SER A 74 -4.23 2.17 -2.64
C SER A 74 -3.35 0.93 -2.78
N LEU A 75 -2.81 0.44 -1.66
CA LEU A 75 -2.01 -0.80 -1.64
C LEU A 75 -2.84 -2.08 -1.54
N ARG A 76 -4.15 -1.97 -1.76
CA ARG A 76 -5.09 -3.08 -1.68
C ARG A 76 -5.20 -3.80 -3.03
N GLY A 77 -5.93 -4.92 -3.02
CA GLY A 77 -6.16 -5.73 -4.22
C GLY A 77 -7.05 -5.03 -5.26
N GLY A 78 -7.19 -5.67 -6.41
CA GLY A 78 -7.89 -5.16 -7.59
C GLY A 78 -9.42 -5.17 -7.52
N PRO A 79 -10.11 -4.97 -8.67
CA PRO A 79 -11.53 -4.65 -8.80
C PRO A 79 -12.47 -5.54 -7.98
N GLY A 80 -13.54 -4.95 -7.42
CA GLY A 80 -14.73 -5.66 -6.95
C GLY A 80 -15.09 -5.51 -5.47
N GLY A 81 -14.18 -4.99 -4.63
CA GLY A 81 -14.45 -4.79 -3.21
C GLY A 81 -15.19 -3.49 -2.89
N SER A 82 -16.05 -3.48 -1.86
CA SER A 82 -16.78 -2.28 -1.41
C SER A 82 -15.86 -1.09 -1.11
N SER A 83 -14.76 -1.34 -0.38
CA SER A 83 -13.77 -0.31 -0.05
C SER A 83 -13.21 0.39 -1.28
N GLN A 84 -12.94 -0.36 -2.36
CA GLN A 84 -12.41 0.18 -3.59
C GLN A 84 -13.47 0.92 -4.38
N ALA A 85 -14.69 0.37 -4.50
CA ALA A 85 -15.79 1.06 -5.19
C ALA A 85 -16.08 2.42 -4.54
N ILE A 86 -16.17 2.45 -3.20
CA ILE A 86 -16.40 3.67 -2.42
C ILE A 86 -15.24 4.66 -2.57
N GLU A 87 -13.99 4.18 -2.53
CA GLU A 87 -12.79 5.00 -2.71
C GLU A 87 -12.69 5.60 -4.11
N GLN A 88 -12.94 4.80 -5.15
CA GLN A 88 -12.96 5.23 -6.55
C GLN A 88 -13.98 6.35 -6.74
N ALA A 89 -15.24 6.13 -6.35
CA ALA A 89 -16.30 7.12 -6.47
C ALA A 89 -16.01 8.40 -5.65
N ALA A 90 -15.38 8.25 -4.47
CA ALA A 90 -14.99 9.40 -3.67
C ALA A 90 -13.86 10.20 -4.31
N CYS A 91 -12.83 9.54 -4.86
CA CYS A 91 -11.70 10.18 -5.52
C CYS A 91 -12.15 10.91 -6.79
N GLU A 92 -13.00 10.28 -7.62
CA GLU A 92 -13.59 10.89 -8.81
C GLU A 92 -14.35 12.17 -8.48
N ARG A 93 -15.25 12.11 -7.48
CA ARG A 93 -16.03 13.27 -7.02
C ARG A 93 -15.15 14.40 -6.48
N LEU A 94 -14.02 14.08 -5.88
CA LEU A 94 -13.11 15.05 -5.26
C LEU A 94 -12.00 15.55 -6.21
N GLY A 95 -11.91 15.02 -7.43
CA GLY A 95 -10.79 15.28 -8.34
C GLY A 95 -9.45 14.88 -7.72
N LEU A 96 -9.40 13.71 -7.08
CA LEU A 96 -8.18 13.06 -6.60
C LEU A 96 -7.74 12.01 -7.62
N ALA A 97 -6.46 11.98 -7.96
CA ALA A 97 -5.91 10.87 -8.73
C ALA A 97 -5.85 9.63 -7.83
N LEU A 98 -6.46 8.52 -8.25
CA LEU A 98 -6.39 7.26 -7.53
C LEU A 98 -5.50 6.27 -8.28
N VAL A 99 -4.43 5.83 -7.63
CA VAL A 99 -3.50 4.81 -8.15
C VAL A 99 -3.60 3.55 -7.31
N THR A 100 -3.89 2.42 -7.93
CA THR A 100 -3.88 1.12 -7.26
C THR A 100 -2.53 0.45 -7.48
N PHE A 101 -1.81 0.16 -6.40
CA PHE A 101 -0.50 -0.50 -6.42
C PHE A 101 -0.47 -1.67 -5.44
N ARG A 102 -0.82 -2.86 -5.91
CA ARG A 102 -1.05 -4.01 -5.02
C ARG A 102 0.25 -4.46 -4.33
N MET A 103 0.25 -4.41 -3.00
CA MET A 103 1.30 -4.99 -2.15
C MET A 103 0.75 -6.11 -1.28
N SER A 104 1.63 -7.05 -0.88
CA SER A 104 1.31 -8.05 0.15
C SER A 104 1.77 -7.56 1.52
N SER A 105 1.05 -7.94 2.58
CA SER A 105 1.49 -7.71 3.97
C SER A 105 2.31 -8.86 4.55
N ARG A 106 2.50 -9.96 3.78
CA ARG A 106 3.03 -11.24 4.30
C ARG A 106 3.94 -11.96 3.29
N GLU A 107 4.41 -11.24 2.29
CA GLU A 107 5.30 -11.76 1.26
C GLU A 107 6.41 -10.72 1.04
N PRO A 108 7.66 -11.14 0.77
CA PRO A 108 8.66 -10.24 0.22
C PRO A 108 8.11 -9.57 -1.04
N PRO A 109 8.37 -8.27 -1.27
CA PRO A 109 8.02 -7.61 -2.52
C PRO A 109 8.65 -8.33 -3.72
N SER A 110 7.92 -8.53 -4.80
CA SER A 110 8.53 -9.03 -6.04
C SER A 110 9.49 -7.98 -6.63
N ARG A 111 10.38 -8.41 -7.53
CA ARG A 111 11.24 -7.49 -8.28
C ARG A 111 10.42 -6.43 -9.01
N GLU A 112 9.34 -6.85 -9.65
CA GLU A 112 8.41 -5.98 -10.38
C GLU A 112 7.73 -4.98 -9.44
N GLN A 113 7.39 -5.39 -8.20
CA GLN A 113 6.81 -4.48 -7.21
C GLN A 113 7.82 -3.43 -6.73
N VAL A 114 9.10 -3.77 -6.55
CA VAL A 114 10.12 -2.78 -6.15
C VAL A 114 10.39 -1.80 -7.29
N LEU A 115 10.57 -2.29 -8.51
CA LEU A 115 10.80 -1.45 -9.69
C LEU A 115 9.57 -0.58 -10.01
N GLY A 116 8.37 -1.16 -9.92
CA GLY A 116 7.11 -0.44 -10.08
C GLY A 116 6.89 0.62 -9.01
N ALA A 117 7.34 0.38 -7.76
CA ALA A 117 7.27 1.38 -6.70
C ALA A 117 8.18 2.58 -7.01
N ARG A 118 9.40 2.35 -7.53
CA ARG A 118 10.27 3.44 -7.99
C ARG A 118 9.58 4.29 -9.06
N GLN A 119 9.08 3.65 -10.12
CA GLN A 119 8.38 4.34 -11.19
C GLN A 119 7.15 5.10 -10.68
N LEU A 120 6.38 4.50 -9.77
CA LEU A 120 5.23 5.14 -9.14
C LEU A 120 5.65 6.45 -8.46
N PHE A 121 6.67 6.41 -7.60
CA PHE A 121 7.12 7.59 -6.88
C PHE A 121 7.74 8.67 -7.78
N ASP A 122 8.26 8.29 -8.95
CA ASP A 122 8.81 9.25 -9.93
C ASP A 122 7.70 9.96 -10.74
N THR A 123 6.49 9.39 -10.81
CA THR A 123 5.45 9.82 -11.77
C THR A 123 4.19 10.42 -11.16
N ILE A 124 3.89 10.14 -9.89
CA ILE A 124 2.69 10.68 -9.24
C ILE A 124 2.80 12.18 -8.92
N ALA A 125 1.65 12.81 -8.71
CA ALA A 125 1.57 14.16 -8.16
C ALA A 125 1.64 14.12 -6.61
N TYR A 126 2.36 15.07 -6.04
CA TYR A 126 2.47 15.28 -4.59
C TYR A 126 1.81 16.60 -4.16
N PRO A 127 1.39 16.76 -2.89
CA PRO A 127 1.40 15.76 -1.82
C PRO A 127 0.51 14.54 -2.11
N ALA A 128 0.93 13.37 -1.64
CA ALA A 128 0.24 12.12 -1.86
C ALA A 128 -0.14 11.44 -0.55
N LEU A 129 -1.22 10.65 -0.59
CA LEU A 129 -1.66 9.79 0.51
C LEU A 129 -1.50 8.33 0.10
N LEU A 130 -0.83 7.56 0.93
CA LEU A 130 -0.57 6.13 0.74
C LEU A 130 -1.35 5.35 1.81
N HIS A 131 -2.14 4.35 1.44
CA HIS A 131 -2.84 3.54 2.44
C HIS A 131 -2.92 2.05 2.10
N CYS A 132 -3.24 1.27 3.13
CA CYS A 132 -3.73 -0.08 3.00
C CYS A 132 -4.99 -0.24 3.86
N LYS A 133 -5.26 -1.43 4.43
CA LYS A 133 -6.40 -1.58 5.36
C LYS A 133 -6.16 -0.86 6.69
N SER A 134 -5.11 -1.24 7.42
CA SER A 134 -4.79 -0.72 8.76
C SER A 134 -3.69 0.33 8.78
N GLY A 135 -3.05 0.61 7.64
CA GLY A 135 -1.91 1.53 7.57
C GLY A 135 -0.62 0.98 8.19
N ALA A 136 -0.56 -0.33 8.46
CA ALA A 136 0.53 -1.00 9.15
C ALA A 136 1.54 -1.62 8.17
N ASP A 137 1.39 -2.89 7.80
CA ASP A 137 2.45 -3.66 7.11
C ASP A 137 2.70 -3.23 5.66
N ARG A 138 1.66 -3.27 4.79
CA ARG A 138 1.78 -2.85 3.38
C ARG A 138 2.22 -1.40 3.26
N SER A 139 1.59 -0.54 4.05
CA SER A 139 1.97 0.87 4.11
C SER A 139 3.39 1.03 4.64
N GLY A 140 3.82 0.21 5.60
CA GLY A 140 5.17 0.23 6.16
C GLY A 140 6.24 -0.12 5.15
N VAL A 141 6.11 -1.26 4.45
CA VAL A 141 7.08 -1.63 3.42
C VAL A 141 7.12 -0.61 2.27
N MET A 142 5.96 -0.11 1.83
CA MET A 142 5.91 0.91 0.78
C MET A 142 6.48 2.26 1.24
N SER A 143 6.31 2.61 2.53
CA SER A 143 6.91 3.82 3.11
C SER A 143 8.43 3.71 3.22
N ALA A 144 8.95 2.53 3.57
CA ALA A 144 10.39 2.26 3.57
C ALA A 144 10.96 2.35 2.15
N LEU A 145 10.29 1.74 1.16
CA LEU A 145 10.66 1.86 -0.25
C LEU A 145 10.59 3.32 -0.73
N TYR A 146 9.58 4.09 -0.35
CA TYR A 146 9.50 5.51 -0.68
C TYR A 146 10.71 6.30 -0.16
N LEU A 147 11.03 6.14 1.13
CA LEU A 147 12.16 6.83 1.76
C LEU A 147 13.47 6.48 1.05
N HIS A 148 13.66 5.19 0.73
CA HIS A 148 14.88 4.76 0.05
C HIS A 148 14.95 5.21 -1.41
N LEU A 149 13.93 4.90 -2.20
CA LEU A 149 13.94 5.05 -3.65
C LEU A 149 13.77 6.50 -4.10
N ARG A 150 12.97 7.32 -3.38
CA ARG A 150 12.73 8.72 -3.74
C ARG A 150 13.55 9.69 -2.90
N LYS A 151 13.71 9.43 -1.60
CA LYS A 151 14.41 10.35 -0.68
C LYS A 151 15.88 9.98 -0.43
N GLY A 152 16.36 8.87 -0.99
CA GLY A 152 17.76 8.44 -0.84
C GLY A 152 18.14 7.99 0.57
N VAL A 153 17.16 7.76 1.44
CA VAL A 153 17.42 7.35 2.84
C VAL A 153 17.97 5.91 2.85
N PRO A 154 19.02 5.61 3.63
CA PRO A 154 19.54 4.24 3.74
C PRO A 154 18.45 3.25 4.20
N ILE A 155 18.50 2.00 3.69
CA ILE A 155 17.50 0.97 4.05
C ILE A 155 17.41 0.78 5.57
N ARG A 156 18.57 0.80 6.26
CA ARG A 156 18.67 0.70 7.72
C ARG A 156 17.80 1.71 8.46
N GLU A 157 17.73 2.95 7.97
CA GLU A 157 16.91 4.01 8.55
C GLU A 157 15.46 3.90 8.07
N ALA A 158 15.24 3.61 6.79
CA ALA A 158 13.92 3.48 6.18
C ALA A 158 13.08 2.34 6.81
N MET A 159 13.73 1.29 7.31
CA MET A 159 13.10 0.21 8.08
C MET A 159 12.36 0.70 9.33
N GLY A 160 12.63 1.90 9.85
CA GLY A 160 11.84 2.52 10.91
C GLY A 160 10.35 2.71 10.55
N GLN A 161 9.96 2.54 9.29
CA GLN A 161 8.57 2.49 8.83
C GLN A 161 7.87 1.15 9.13
N LEU A 162 8.61 0.12 9.52
CA LEU A 162 8.10 -1.15 10.05
C LEU A 162 8.29 -1.15 11.57
N HIS A 163 7.42 -0.43 12.29
CA HIS A 163 7.56 -0.22 13.73
C HIS A 163 6.23 -0.40 14.47
N PRO A 164 6.22 -0.88 15.74
CA PRO A 164 5.00 -1.02 16.54
C PRO A 164 4.15 0.24 16.66
N ARG A 165 4.77 1.44 16.60
CA ARG A 165 4.06 2.74 16.57
C ARG A 165 3.08 2.86 15.39
N TYR A 166 3.32 2.09 14.32
CA TYR A 166 2.48 2.01 13.14
C TYR A 166 1.59 0.76 13.11
N LEU A 167 1.49 0.04 14.23
CA LEU A 167 0.79 -1.24 14.40
C LEU A 167 1.42 -2.41 13.63
N HIS A 168 2.70 -2.30 13.27
CA HIS A 168 3.46 -3.39 12.67
C HIS A 168 3.98 -4.35 13.76
N TRP A 169 3.91 -5.66 13.51
CA TRP A 169 4.39 -6.69 14.43
C TRP A 169 5.37 -7.66 13.75
N PRO A 170 6.70 -7.52 13.98
CA PRO A 170 7.73 -8.26 13.24
C PRO A 170 7.84 -9.74 13.63
N ARG A 171 7.23 -10.15 14.76
CA ARG A 171 7.17 -11.58 15.16
C ARG A 171 5.97 -12.32 14.52
N GLY A 172 5.11 -11.59 13.80
CA GLY A 172 3.95 -12.13 13.09
C GLY A 172 4.25 -12.54 11.66
N GLN A 173 3.24 -12.87 10.85
CA GLN A 173 3.48 -13.20 9.42
C GLN A 173 4.07 -12.04 8.61
N ALA A 174 3.88 -10.80 9.08
CA ALA A 174 4.39 -9.60 8.43
C ALA A 174 5.90 -9.40 8.59
N GLY A 175 6.56 -10.07 9.54
CA GLY A 175 8.01 -9.90 9.74
C GLY A 175 8.89 -10.40 8.61
N VAL A 176 8.31 -11.08 7.61
CA VAL A 176 9.00 -11.40 6.37
C VAL A 176 9.42 -10.13 5.60
N LEU A 177 8.72 -9.01 5.83
CA LEU A 177 9.06 -7.71 5.26
C LEU A 177 10.35 -7.17 5.87
N ASP A 178 10.48 -7.21 7.19
CA ASP A 178 11.70 -6.87 7.93
C ASP A 178 12.84 -7.78 7.48
N HIS A 179 12.58 -9.09 7.46
CA HIS A 179 13.57 -10.10 7.06
C HIS A 179 14.14 -9.87 5.66
N THR A 180 13.32 -9.33 4.74
CA THR A 180 13.77 -8.97 3.38
C THR A 180 14.85 -7.89 3.44
N PHE A 181 14.59 -6.79 4.16
CA PHE A 181 15.56 -5.70 4.32
C PHE A 181 16.76 -6.12 5.16
N GLU A 182 16.57 -6.86 6.24
CA GLU A 182 17.67 -7.40 7.06
C GLU A 182 18.60 -8.31 6.26
N THR A 183 18.05 -9.06 5.30
CA THR A 183 18.85 -9.91 4.42
C THR A 183 19.66 -9.09 3.43
N TYR A 184 19.09 -8.04 2.85
CA TYR A 184 19.86 -7.06 2.07
C TYR A 184 21.03 -6.47 2.88
N LEU A 185 20.75 -5.96 4.09
CA LEU A 185 21.74 -5.32 4.95
C LEU A 185 22.85 -6.27 5.40
N ARG A 186 22.55 -7.57 5.49
CA ARG A 186 23.51 -8.61 5.90
C ARG A 186 24.34 -9.12 4.73
N GLU A 187 23.72 -9.34 3.58
CA GLU A 187 24.32 -10.11 2.50
C GLU A 187 24.82 -9.24 1.35
N ALA A 188 24.16 -8.12 1.05
CA ALA A 188 24.44 -7.34 -0.16
C ALA A 188 25.05 -5.95 0.14
N GLU A 189 24.52 -5.22 1.13
CA GLU A 189 25.05 -3.90 1.52
C GLU A 189 26.56 -3.95 1.85
N PRO A 190 27.08 -4.93 2.62
CA PRO A 190 28.52 -4.99 2.94
C PRO A 190 29.42 -5.27 1.74
N GLN A 191 28.86 -5.80 0.65
CA GLN A 191 29.58 -6.04 -0.61
C GLN A 191 29.55 -4.81 -1.54
N GLY A 192 28.99 -3.69 -1.08
CA GLY A 192 28.86 -2.46 -1.88
C GLY A 192 27.71 -2.48 -2.90
N MET A 193 26.81 -3.47 -2.82
CA MET A 193 25.68 -3.58 -3.75
C MET A 193 24.51 -2.69 -3.28
N SER A 194 23.96 -1.88 -4.19
CA SER A 194 22.76 -1.09 -3.88
C SER A 194 21.54 -2.00 -3.70
N PHE A 195 20.50 -1.51 -3.02
CA PHE A 195 19.27 -2.29 -2.83
C PHE A 195 18.61 -2.66 -4.16
N LEU A 196 18.63 -1.75 -5.14
CA LEU A 196 18.07 -2.02 -6.47
C LEU A 196 18.89 -3.05 -7.24
N ASP A 197 20.23 -2.94 -7.21
CA ASP A 197 21.10 -3.93 -7.86
C ASP A 197 20.88 -5.31 -7.24
N TRP A 198 20.74 -5.37 -5.90
CA TRP A 198 20.43 -6.62 -5.21
C TRP A 198 19.10 -7.21 -5.69
N VAL A 199 18.02 -6.42 -5.69
CA VAL A 199 16.69 -6.85 -6.16
C VAL A 199 16.70 -7.32 -7.63
N GLN A 200 17.54 -6.71 -8.47
CA GLN A 200 17.68 -7.06 -9.88
C GLN A 200 18.63 -8.26 -10.11
N SER A 201 19.49 -8.57 -9.15
CA SER A 201 20.44 -9.69 -9.23
C SER A 201 19.77 -11.06 -9.02
N PRO A 202 20.44 -12.16 -9.40
CA PRO A 202 20.04 -13.52 -9.03
C PRO A 202 20.06 -13.81 -7.52
N LEU A 203 20.70 -12.96 -6.71
CA LEU A 203 20.74 -13.13 -5.25
C LEU A 203 19.39 -12.83 -4.58
N TYR A 204 18.52 -12.07 -5.25
CA TYR A 204 17.18 -11.76 -4.77
C TYR A 204 16.17 -12.83 -5.18
N ASP A 205 15.83 -13.69 -4.23
CA ASP A 205 14.82 -14.73 -4.39
C ASP A 205 13.73 -14.56 -3.31
N PRO A 206 12.56 -13.99 -3.65
CA PRO A 206 11.42 -13.87 -2.76
C PRO A 206 10.95 -15.18 -2.14
N ALA A 207 11.06 -16.30 -2.87
CA ALA A 207 10.66 -17.61 -2.36
C ALA A 207 11.64 -18.09 -1.28
N ARG A 208 12.95 -17.93 -1.52
CA ARG A 208 14.00 -18.19 -0.52
C ARG A 208 13.79 -17.35 0.74
N LEU A 209 13.67 -16.03 0.59
CA LEU A 209 13.47 -15.10 1.71
C LEU A 209 12.27 -15.49 2.59
N LYS A 210 11.17 -15.88 1.94
CA LYS A 210 9.97 -16.35 2.64
C LYS A 210 10.21 -17.67 3.36
N ALA A 211 10.88 -18.63 2.74
CA ALA A 211 11.21 -19.92 3.33
C ALA A 211 12.13 -19.75 4.54
N ASP A 212 13.17 -18.92 4.42
CA ASP A 212 14.13 -18.59 5.47
C ASP A 212 13.42 -17.99 6.69
N TYR A 213 12.54 -17.01 6.48
CA TYR A 213 11.75 -16.42 7.56
C TYR A 213 10.85 -17.44 8.26
N ARG A 214 10.17 -18.31 7.50
CA ARG A 214 9.33 -19.37 8.06
C ARG A 214 10.14 -20.39 8.86
N GLY A 215 11.35 -20.72 8.39
CA GLY A 215 12.28 -21.59 9.11
C GLY A 215 12.66 -21.04 10.48
N ARG A 216 12.98 -19.74 10.56
CA ARG A 216 13.32 -19.05 11.82
C ARG A 216 12.15 -18.95 12.82
N ARG A 217 10.92 -19.11 12.35
CA ARG A 217 9.71 -19.04 13.17
C ARG A 217 9.23 -20.38 13.71
N ARG A 218 9.84 -21.50 13.32
CA ARG A 218 9.51 -22.79 13.91
C ARG A 218 9.90 -22.75 15.41
N PRO A 219 9.00 -23.21 16.30
CA PRO A 219 9.26 -23.20 17.75
C PRO A 219 10.49 -24.03 18.12
#